data_AF-A0A2T3W740-F1
#
_entry.id   AF-A0A2T3W740-F1
#
_cell.length_a   1.000
_cell.length_b   1.000
_cell.length_c   1.000
_cell.angle_alpha   90.00
_cell.angle_beta   90.00
_cell.angle_gamma   90.00
#
_symmetry.space_group_name_H-M   'P 1'
#
loop_
_entity.id
_entity.type
_entity.pdbx_description
1 polymer ?
#
loop_
_entity_poly.entity_id
_entity_poly.type
_entity_poly.pdbx_seq_one_letter_code
_entity_poly.pdbx_strand_id
1 'polypeptide(L)'
;MTVPRHQRATLCAAEIPDGAGYVLDGVPYGVPGPVNLGAAALAARHAAALDFRALVPGAGEEDRARQAATLAGALARLAAGHPLDAAAQNALKTHHPHATGTVLIRTDGSADKGDGSLSLGYLLGATPYAAVLRDTRGHEGLAEREAIRMALTHARALGYARFQVQSDHKFHVRRYAEALIHRGRRQSPSLERLDALVDALGPAVTFEYMPTLDTDAPHRLALHARALDRLARGLPLSRAQAVALRRVHYALKAGGQGPY
;
A
#
# COMPACT_ATOMS: atom_id res chain seq x y z
N MET A 1 -19.51 -23.85 24.52
CA MET A 1 -19.04 -24.44 23.24
C MET A 1 -17.63 -23.95 22.97
N THR A 2 -16.69 -24.84 22.65
CA THR A 2 -15.31 -24.49 22.27
C THR A 2 -15.25 -23.98 20.84
N VAL A 3 -14.69 -22.80 20.61
CA VAL A 3 -14.50 -22.24 19.25
C VAL A 3 -13.54 -23.12 18.44
N PRO A 4 -13.87 -23.54 17.20
CA PRO A 4 -12.98 -24.31 16.34
C PRO A 4 -11.61 -23.64 16.12
N ARG A 5 -10.53 -24.42 16.01
CA ARG A 5 -9.15 -23.89 15.87
C ARG A 5 -8.99 -22.95 14.67
N HIS A 6 -9.65 -23.24 13.54
CA HIS A 6 -9.59 -22.41 12.34
C HIS A 6 -10.34 -21.07 12.46
N GLN A 7 -11.13 -20.88 13.53
CA GLN A 7 -11.81 -19.63 13.86
C GLN A 7 -11.11 -18.87 15.01
N ARG A 8 -9.93 -19.35 15.43
CA ARG A 8 -9.08 -18.66 16.40
C ARG A 8 -7.90 -18.02 15.66
N ALA A 9 -7.58 -16.79 16.00
CA ALA A 9 -6.41 -16.09 15.48
C ALA A 9 -5.56 -15.54 16.62
N THR A 10 -4.25 -15.51 16.42
CA THR A 10 -3.34 -14.78 17.32
C THR A 10 -3.42 -13.29 17.02
N LEU A 11 -3.26 -12.47 18.05
CA LEU A 11 -3.20 -11.02 17.91
C LEU A 11 -2.11 -10.44 18.81
N CYS A 12 -1.24 -9.62 18.21
CA CYS A 12 -0.39 -8.67 18.91
C CYS A 12 -0.58 -7.30 18.30
N ALA A 13 -0.60 -6.23 19.11
CA ALA A 13 -0.80 -4.87 18.63
C ALA A 13 0.18 -3.92 19.30
N ALA A 14 0.63 -2.91 18.56
CA ALA A 14 1.52 -1.87 19.03
C ALA A 14 1.11 -0.51 18.46
N GLU A 15 1.32 0.52 19.25
CA GLU A 15 1.07 1.90 18.85
C GLU A 15 2.39 2.68 18.86
N ILE A 16 2.54 3.53 17.86
CA ILE A 16 3.61 4.53 17.77
C ILE A 16 2.95 5.89 17.47
N PRO A 17 3.63 7.03 17.69
CA PRO A 17 3.03 8.35 17.48
C PRO A 17 2.38 8.54 16.10
N ASP A 18 3.01 8.01 15.05
CA ASP A 18 2.61 8.22 13.66
C ASP A 18 1.83 7.03 13.05
N GLY A 19 1.42 6.03 13.85
CA GLY A 19 0.82 4.83 13.30
C GLY A 19 0.33 3.80 14.31
N ALA A 20 -0.61 2.98 13.85
CA ALA A 20 -1.06 1.78 14.55
C ALA A 20 -0.60 0.55 13.77
N GLY A 21 -0.03 -0.43 14.47
CA GLY A 21 0.40 -1.68 13.88
C GLY A 21 -0.05 -2.89 14.68
N TYR A 22 -0.26 -4.01 13.99
CA TYR A 22 -0.66 -5.26 14.63
C TYR A 22 -0.26 -6.44 13.78
N VAL A 23 -0.08 -7.59 14.43
CA VAL A 23 0.08 -8.89 13.79
C VAL A 23 -1.18 -9.71 14.06
N LEU A 24 -1.92 -10.03 13.00
CA LEU A 24 -3.11 -10.86 13.06
C LEU A 24 -2.82 -12.20 12.40
N ASP A 25 -2.88 -13.27 13.17
CA ASP A 25 -2.65 -14.65 12.72
C ASP A 25 -1.31 -14.83 11.95
N GLY A 26 -0.26 -14.17 12.47
CA GLY A 26 1.09 -14.17 11.90
C GLY A 26 1.32 -13.16 10.77
N VAL A 27 0.31 -12.40 10.33
CA VAL A 27 0.41 -11.41 9.26
C VAL A 27 0.48 -9.99 9.83
N PRO A 28 1.53 -9.19 9.51
CA PRO A 28 1.70 -7.84 10.01
C PRO A 28 0.89 -6.83 9.18
N TYR A 29 0.30 -5.87 9.86
CA TYR A 29 -0.48 -4.77 9.28
C TYR A 29 -0.13 -3.45 9.95
N GLY A 30 -0.10 -2.39 9.15
CA GLY A 30 0.09 -1.03 9.62
C GLY A 30 -0.95 -0.10 9.01
N VAL A 31 -1.40 0.87 9.79
CA VAL A 31 -2.29 1.94 9.33
C VAL A 31 -1.71 3.27 9.82
N PRO A 32 -1.60 4.29 8.95
CA PRO A 32 -1.02 5.56 9.35
C PRO A 32 -1.87 6.24 10.42
N GLY A 33 -1.21 6.96 11.32
CA GLY A 33 -1.83 7.73 12.39
C GLY A 33 -2.23 9.15 11.96
N PRO A 34 -2.92 9.89 12.84
CA PRO A 34 -3.63 9.36 13.99
C PRO A 34 -4.83 8.52 13.52
N VAL A 35 -5.04 7.37 14.15
CA VAL A 35 -6.29 6.63 14.05
C VAL A 35 -7.08 6.93 15.33
N ASN A 36 -8.34 7.34 15.20
CA ASN A 36 -9.24 7.53 16.35
C ASN A 36 -9.53 6.22 17.10
N LEU A 37 -9.01 5.10 16.59
CA LEU A 37 -9.19 3.75 17.09
C LEU A 37 -7.82 3.16 17.37
N GLY A 38 -7.60 2.68 18.60
CA GLY A 38 -6.34 2.02 18.96
C GLY A 38 -6.06 0.76 18.14
N ALA A 39 -4.79 0.38 18.04
CA ALA A 39 -4.32 -0.71 17.17
C ALA A 39 -5.03 -2.05 17.45
N ALA A 40 -5.24 -2.37 18.73
CA ALA A 40 -5.94 -3.59 19.15
C ALA A 40 -7.41 -3.62 18.70
N ALA A 41 -8.11 -2.48 18.79
CA ALA A 41 -9.51 -2.38 18.39
C ALA A 41 -9.67 -2.42 16.86
N LEU A 42 -8.73 -1.83 16.11
CA LEU A 42 -8.66 -2.01 14.66
C LEU A 42 -8.43 -3.48 14.29
N ALA A 43 -7.48 -4.14 14.94
CA ALA A 43 -7.18 -5.54 14.69
C ALA A 43 -8.37 -6.45 15.01
N ALA A 44 -9.14 -6.15 16.07
CA ALA A 44 -10.37 -6.87 16.38
C ALA A 44 -11.43 -6.71 15.28
N ARG A 45 -11.60 -5.50 14.72
CA ARG A 45 -12.50 -5.26 13.58
C ARG A 45 -12.04 -6.02 12.33
N HIS A 46 -10.74 -6.03 12.05
CA HIS A 46 -10.16 -6.79 10.96
C HIS A 46 -10.41 -8.30 11.15
N ALA A 47 -10.15 -8.83 12.34
CA ALA A 47 -10.39 -10.23 12.64
C ALA A 47 -11.85 -10.65 12.46
N ALA A 48 -12.79 -9.81 12.92
CA ALA A 48 -14.21 -10.03 12.71
C ALA A 48 -14.59 -10.05 11.22
N ALA A 49 -14.00 -9.16 10.41
CA ALA A 49 -14.21 -9.13 8.96
C ALA A 49 -13.63 -10.36 8.22
N LEU A 50 -12.70 -11.09 8.86
CA LEU A 50 -12.15 -12.36 8.40
C LEU A 50 -12.88 -13.59 8.97
N ASP A 51 -13.98 -13.39 9.70
CA ASP A 51 -14.77 -14.43 10.38
C ASP A 51 -14.04 -15.15 11.53
N PHE A 52 -12.97 -14.58 12.08
CA PHE A 52 -12.38 -15.08 13.32
C PHE A 52 -13.32 -14.80 14.50
N ARG A 53 -13.56 -15.83 15.32
CA ARG A 53 -14.52 -15.78 16.44
C ARG A 53 -13.84 -15.68 17.80
N ALA A 54 -12.54 -15.93 17.87
CA ALA A 54 -11.77 -15.76 19.10
C ALA A 54 -10.37 -15.24 18.77
N LEU A 55 -9.92 -14.29 19.57
CA LEU A 55 -8.57 -13.74 19.52
C LEU A 55 -7.80 -14.19 20.75
N VAL A 56 -6.59 -14.67 20.53
CA VAL A 56 -5.66 -15.05 21.60
C VAL A 56 -4.39 -14.20 21.49
N PRO A 57 -3.72 -13.85 22.59
CA PRO A 57 -2.47 -13.10 22.52
C PRO A 57 -1.42 -13.83 21.66
N GLY A 58 -0.80 -13.11 20.72
CA GLY A 58 0.36 -13.57 19.97
C GLY A 58 1.64 -13.26 20.75
N ALA A 59 2.38 -14.29 21.14
CA ALA A 59 3.65 -14.12 21.84
C ALA A 59 4.78 -13.76 20.86
N GLY A 60 5.60 -12.77 21.20
CA GLY A 60 6.83 -12.41 20.46
C GLY A 60 6.63 -11.61 19.17
N GLU A 61 5.44 -11.05 18.94
CA GLU A 61 5.08 -10.37 17.68
C GLU A 61 5.10 -8.82 17.78
N GLU A 62 5.51 -8.28 18.92
CA GLU A 62 5.44 -6.85 19.21
C GLU A 62 6.34 -6.02 18.28
N ASP A 63 7.58 -6.47 18.06
CA ASP A 63 8.52 -5.80 17.16
C ASP A 63 7.98 -5.74 15.72
N ARG A 64 7.34 -6.83 15.25
CA ARG A 64 6.73 -6.88 13.93
C ARG A 64 5.52 -5.94 13.83
N ALA A 65 4.71 -5.83 14.88
CA ALA A 65 3.64 -4.84 14.95
C ALA A 65 4.17 -3.40 14.90
N ARG A 66 5.23 -3.09 15.67
CA ARG A 66 5.88 -1.77 15.67
C ARG A 66 6.52 -1.43 14.32
N GLN A 67 7.17 -2.40 13.68
CA GLN A 67 7.73 -2.24 12.33
C GLN A 67 6.64 -1.94 11.31
N ALA A 68 5.52 -2.67 11.35
CA ALA A 68 4.39 -2.41 10.46
C ALA A 68 3.78 -1.02 10.65
N ALA A 69 3.64 -0.56 11.91
CA ALA A 69 3.21 0.80 12.22
C ALA A 69 4.18 1.85 11.65
N THR A 70 5.48 1.63 11.84
CA THR A 70 6.55 2.54 11.38
C THR A 70 6.58 2.61 9.86
N LEU A 71 6.45 1.48 9.17
CA LEU A 71 6.35 1.40 7.72
C LEU A 71 5.13 2.18 7.22
N ALA A 72 3.95 1.98 7.82
CA ALA A 72 2.74 2.71 7.42
C ALA A 72 2.88 4.22 7.59
N GLY A 73 3.50 4.68 8.68
CA GLY A 73 3.84 6.09 8.90
C GLY A 73 4.84 6.63 7.86
N ALA A 74 5.89 5.87 7.55
CA ALA A 74 6.87 6.23 6.53
C ALA A 74 6.24 6.35 5.13
N LEU A 75 5.36 5.42 4.77
CA LEU A 75 4.60 5.46 3.52
C LEU A 75 3.65 6.67 3.45
N ALA A 76 2.99 7.02 4.56
CA ALA A 76 2.14 8.22 4.61
C ALA A 76 2.96 9.52 4.46
N ARG A 77 4.14 9.60 5.10
CA ARG A 77 5.06 10.74 4.91
C ARG A 77 5.53 10.87 3.47
N LEU A 78 5.93 9.76 2.84
CA LEU A 78 6.27 9.72 1.41
C LEU A 78 5.10 10.17 0.52
N ALA A 79 3.89 9.70 0.83
CA ALA A 79 2.69 10.07 0.10
C ALA A 79 2.41 11.58 0.20
N ALA A 80 2.61 12.18 1.37
CA ALA A 80 2.49 13.62 1.61
C ALA A 80 3.67 14.44 1.05
N GLY A 81 4.75 13.80 0.61
CA GLY A 81 5.95 14.48 0.12
C GLY A 81 6.84 15.06 1.24
N HIS A 82 6.67 14.58 2.47
CA HIS A 82 7.52 14.97 3.59
C HIS A 82 8.87 14.23 3.57
N PRO A 83 9.95 14.87 4.07
CA PRO A 83 11.23 14.19 4.20
C PRO A 83 11.12 13.00 5.17
N LEU A 84 11.88 11.95 4.89
CA LEU A 84 11.98 10.79 5.76
C LEU A 84 13.14 10.96 6.75
N ASP A 85 12.85 10.80 8.04
CA ASP A 85 13.89 10.66 9.06
C ASP A 85 14.57 9.28 8.97
N ALA A 86 15.63 9.08 9.76
CA ALA A 86 16.41 7.85 9.74
C ALA A 86 15.57 6.61 10.12
N ALA A 87 14.60 6.75 11.03
CA ALA A 87 13.75 5.64 11.46
C ALA A 87 12.80 5.20 10.33
N ALA A 88 12.15 6.16 9.67
CA ALA A 88 11.30 5.92 8.50
C ALA A 88 12.10 5.33 7.33
N GLN A 89 13.31 5.84 7.06
CA GLN A 89 14.20 5.26 6.04
C GLN A 89 14.58 3.81 6.35
N ASN A 90 14.94 3.52 7.60
CA ASN A 90 15.29 2.16 8.01
C ASN A 90 14.09 1.20 7.89
N ALA A 91 12.89 1.65 8.24
CA ALA A 91 11.67 0.85 8.12
C ALA A 91 11.36 0.46 6.65
N LEU A 92 11.58 1.37 5.69
CA LEU A 92 11.43 1.05 4.27
C LEU A 92 12.49 0.02 3.83
N LYS A 93 13.73 0.18 4.30
CA LYS A 93 14.87 -0.69 3.93
C LYS A 93 14.82 -2.09 4.53
N THR A 94 14.08 -2.32 5.61
CA THR A 94 14.01 -3.63 6.28
C THR A 94 13.65 -4.77 5.31
N HIS A 95 12.78 -4.51 4.33
CA HIS A 95 12.37 -5.49 3.33
C HIS A 95 13.22 -5.47 2.04
N HIS A 96 14.19 -4.56 1.94
CA HIS A 96 15.04 -4.37 0.77
C HIS A 96 16.51 -4.08 1.15
N PRO A 97 17.21 -5.01 1.85
CA PRO A 97 18.57 -4.78 2.35
C PRO A 97 19.62 -4.57 1.25
N HIS A 98 19.32 -4.98 0.00
CA HIS A 98 20.21 -4.86 -1.16
C HIS A 98 19.53 -4.15 -2.34
N ALA A 99 18.79 -3.06 -2.07
CA ALA A 99 18.15 -2.25 -3.12
C ALA A 99 19.19 -1.48 -3.96
N THR A 100 19.94 -2.20 -4.80
CA THR A 100 20.94 -1.65 -5.70
C THR A 100 20.75 -2.30 -7.07
N GLY A 101 20.32 -1.53 -8.07
CA GLY A 101 20.07 -2.05 -9.43
C GLY A 101 18.66 -1.76 -9.94
N THR A 102 18.11 -2.68 -10.73
CA THR A 102 16.79 -2.54 -11.36
C THR A 102 15.69 -3.10 -10.47
N VAL A 103 14.57 -2.39 -10.35
CA VAL A 103 13.34 -2.89 -9.73
C VAL A 103 12.20 -2.91 -10.74
N LEU A 104 11.47 -4.02 -10.75
CA LEU A 104 10.16 -4.11 -11.39
C LEU A 104 9.11 -3.52 -10.46
N ILE A 105 8.33 -2.58 -10.96
CA ILE A 105 7.25 -1.91 -10.25
C ILE A 105 5.95 -2.27 -10.93
N ARG A 106 5.02 -2.89 -10.20
CA ARG A 106 3.63 -3.05 -10.65
C ARG A 106 2.74 -2.20 -9.77
N THR A 107 1.85 -1.43 -10.35
CA THR A 107 1.09 -0.43 -9.59
C THR A 107 -0.34 -0.30 -10.11
N ASP A 108 -1.25 -0.02 -9.19
CA ASP A 108 -2.66 0.24 -9.45
C ASP A 108 -3.19 1.20 -8.39
N GLY A 109 -3.99 2.16 -8.81
CA GLY A 109 -4.69 3.08 -7.93
C GLY A 109 -6.18 2.90 -8.05
N SER A 110 -6.87 2.91 -6.91
CA SER A 110 -8.32 2.88 -6.88
C SER A 110 -8.88 4.12 -6.18
N ALA A 111 -10.01 4.63 -6.69
CA ALA A 111 -10.84 5.63 -6.05
C ALA A 111 -12.16 5.03 -5.52
N ASP A 112 -12.67 5.56 -4.40
CA ASP A 112 -13.99 5.18 -3.90
C ASP A 112 -15.08 6.00 -4.59
N LYS A 113 -16.05 5.33 -5.20
CA LYS A 113 -17.14 6.01 -5.91
C LYS A 113 -18.09 6.76 -4.97
N GLY A 114 -18.11 6.43 -3.68
CA GLY A 114 -18.97 7.06 -2.68
C GLY A 114 -18.39 8.35 -2.13
N ASP A 115 -17.13 8.34 -1.67
CA ASP A 115 -16.51 9.49 -0.99
C ASP A 115 -15.28 10.07 -1.69
N GLY A 116 -14.84 9.48 -2.80
CA GLY A 116 -13.67 9.90 -3.57
C GLY A 116 -12.34 9.58 -2.91
N SER A 117 -12.31 8.80 -1.81
CA SER A 117 -11.06 8.42 -1.14
C SER A 117 -10.17 7.60 -2.07
N LEU A 118 -8.87 7.89 -2.02
CA LEU A 118 -7.89 7.24 -2.88
C LEU A 118 -7.08 6.21 -2.10
N SER A 119 -6.85 5.07 -2.73
CA SER A 119 -6.04 3.99 -2.20
C SER A 119 -5.13 3.45 -3.29
N LEU A 120 -3.91 3.07 -2.91
CA LEU A 120 -2.85 2.69 -3.82
C LEU A 120 -2.39 1.29 -3.44
N GLY A 121 -2.07 0.48 -4.45
CA GLY A 121 -1.40 -0.81 -4.28
C GLY A 121 -0.26 -0.91 -5.26
N TYR A 122 0.88 -1.42 -4.81
CA TYR A 122 2.02 -1.63 -5.68
C TYR A 122 2.95 -2.72 -5.17
N LEU A 123 3.72 -3.29 -6.09
CA LEU A 123 4.78 -4.26 -5.83
C LEU A 123 6.12 -3.63 -6.19
N LEU A 124 7.13 -3.79 -5.33
CA LEU A 124 8.53 -3.54 -5.66
C LEU A 124 9.23 -4.90 -5.75
N GLY A 125 9.45 -5.39 -6.97
CA GLY A 125 9.76 -6.79 -7.21
C GLY A 125 8.59 -7.68 -6.78
N ALA A 126 8.82 -8.55 -5.81
CA ALA A 126 7.78 -9.40 -5.21
C ALA A 126 7.16 -8.80 -3.93
N THR A 127 7.72 -7.71 -3.40
CA THR A 127 7.32 -7.17 -2.10
C THR A 127 6.10 -6.26 -2.23
N PRO A 128 4.96 -6.58 -1.56
CA PRO A 128 3.73 -5.82 -1.66
C PRO A 128 3.70 -4.61 -0.72
N TYR A 129 3.11 -3.53 -1.23
CA TYR A 129 2.86 -2.31 -0.48
C TYR A 129 1.47 -1.77 -0.82
N ALA A 130 0.84 -1.13 0.16
CA ALA A 130 -0.44 -0.50 -0.03
C ALA A 130 -0.59 0.70 0.91
N ALA A 131 -1.32 1.73 0.46
CA ALA A 131 -1.51 2.96 1.22
C ALA A 131 -2.86 3.62 0.90
N VAL A 132 -3.32 4.49 1.80
CA VAL A 132 -4.49 5.35 1.59
C VAL A 132 -4.05 6.81 1.65
N LEU A 133 -4.56 7.63 0.73
CA LEU A 133 -4.29 9.06 0.69
C LEU A 133 -5.44 9.80 1.39
N ARG A 134 -5.45 9.81 2.73
CA ARG A 134 -6.58 10.32 3.54
C ARG A 134 -6.98 11.76 3.22
N ASP A 135 -6.01 12.61 2.89
CA ASP A 135 -6.23 14.02 2.62
C ASP A 135 -6.40 14.33 1.12
N THR A 136 -6.47 13.29 0.28
CA THR A 136 -6.68 13.44 -1.16
C THR A 136 -7.97 12.76 -1.58
N ARG A 137 -8.81 13.49 -2.31
CA ARG A 137 -10.00 12.94 -2.96
C ARG A 137 -9.91 13.12 -4.46
N GLY A 138 -10.52 12.20 -5.20
CA GLY A 138 -10.65 12.33 -6.63
C GLY A 138 -11.21 11.10 -7.32
N HIS A 139 -10.70 10.84 -8.52
CA HIS A 139 -11.18 9.80 -9.43
C HIS A 139 -10.07 8.79 -9.74
N GLU A 140 -10.40 7.71 -10.45
CA GLU A 140 -9.47 6.62 -10.78
C GLU A 140 -8.17 7.12 -11.42
N GLY A 141 -8.25 7.97 -12.46
CA GLY A 141 -7.03 8.52 -13.09
C GLY A 141 -6.17 9.45 -12.21
N LEU A 142 -6.62 9.85 -11.02
CA LEU A 142 -5.78 10.47 -10.00
C LEU A 142 -5.15 9.41 -9.10
N ALA A 143 -5.93 8.40 -8.69
CA ALA A 143 -5.43 7.26 -7.93
C ALA A 143 -4.27 6.57 -8.66
N GLU A 144 -4.45 6.24 -9.94
CA GLU A 144 -3.44 5.57 -10.77
C GLU A 144 -2.13 6.35 -10.82
N ARG A 145 -2.26 7.67 -10.97
CA ARG A 145 -1.13 8.57 -11.02
C ARG A 145 -0.36 8.64 -9.72
N GLU A 146 -1.09 8.76 -8.62
CA GLU A 146 -0.49 8.78 -7.30
C GLU A 146 0.10 7.41 -6.94
N ALA A 147 -0.44 6.31 -7.45
CA ALA A 147 0.12 4.97 -7.27
C ALA A 147 1.49 4.86 -7.96
N ILE A 148 1.58 5.27 -9.24
CA ILE A 148 2.86 5.36 -9.97
C ILE A 148 3.86 6.25 -9.24
N ARG A 149 3.43 7.47 -8.85
CA ARG A 149 4.30 8.43 -8.14
C ARG A 149 4.81 7.84 -6.84
N MET A 150 3.92 7.24 -6.05
CA MET A 150 4.25 6.67 -4.74
C MET A 150 5.25 5.52 -4.90
N ALA A 151 4.99 4.59 -5.84
CA ALA A 151 5.86 3.45 -6.07
C ALA A 151 7.27 3.87 -6.53
N LEU A 152 7.37 4.83 -7.47
CA LEU A 152 8.65 5.39 -7.91
C LEU A 152 9.39 6.14 -6.79
N THR A 153 8.67 6.96 -6.02
CA THR A 153 9.26 7.70 -4.90
C THR A 153 9.80 6.73 -3.84
N HIS A 154 9.03 5.69 -3.52
CA HIS A 154 9.44 4.65 -2.59
C HIS A 154 10.68 3.89 -3.10
N ALA A 155 10.65 3.41 -4.35
CA ALA A 155 11.79 2.72 -4.95
C ALA A 155 13.06 3.57 -4.97
N ARG A 156 12.92 4.87 -5.30
CA ARG A 156 14.05 5.82 -5.27
C ARG A 156 14.59 6.00 -3.85
N ALA A 157 13.72 6.11 -2.84
CA ALA A 157 14.13 6.24 -1.45
C ALA A 157 14.88 5.00 -0.92
N LEU A 158 14.60 3.82 -1.48
CA LEU A 158 15.32 2.58 -1.18
C LEU A 158 16.73 2.53 -1.79
N GLY A 159 16.99 3.30 -2.85
CA GLY A 159 18.30 3.34 -3.53
C GLY A 159 18.37 2.56 -4.86
N TYR A 160 17.23 2.13 -5.40
CA TYR A 160 17.21 1.52 -6.74
C TYR A 160 17.73 2.51 -7.80
N ALA A 161 18.47 1.98 -8.77
CA ALA A 161 19.13 2.76 -9.82
C ALA A 161 18.34 2.77 -11.14
N ARG A 162 17.48 1.76 -11.36
CA ARG A 162 16.64 1.63 -12.57
C ARG A 162 15.24 1.14 -12.19
N PHE A 163 14.23 1.58 -12.92
CA PHE A 163 12.82 1.41 -12.59
C PHE A 163 12.05 0.95 -13.83
N GLN A 164 11.44 -0.22 -13.77
CA GLN A 164 10.55 -0.73 -14.82
C GLN A 164 9.12 -0.66 -14.30
N VAL A 165 8.31 0.28 -14.79
CA VAL A 165 6.93 0.50 -14.32
C VAL A 165 5.94 -0.21 -15.23
N GLN A 166 5.15 -1.11 -14.65
CA GLN A 166 4.03 -1.80 -15.27
C GLN A 166 2.71 -1.31 -14.68
N SER A 167 1.79 -0.89 -15.55
CA SER A 167 0.44 -0.45 -15.19
C SER A 167 -0.51 -0.72 -16.35
N ASP A 168 -1.79 -0.95 -16.05
CA ASP A 168 -2.84 -1.08 -17.06
C ASP A 168 -3.47 0.28 -17.44
N HIS A 169 -3.06 1.37 -16.78
CA HIS A 169 -3.56 2.70 -17.07
C HIS A 169 -2.89 3.30 -18.32
N LYS A 170 -3.43 2.96 -19.50
CA LYS A 170 -2.92 3.32 -20.84
C LYS A 170 -2.48 4.78 -20.97
N PHE A 171 -3.23 5.72 -20.41
CA PHE A 171 -2.92 7.15 -20.53
C PHE A 171 -1.54 7.48 -19.93
N HIS A 172 -1.24 7.00 -18.72
CA HIS A 172 0.03 7.32 -18.06
C HIS A 172 1.19 6.53 -18.65
N VAL A 173 0.98 5.26 -19.01
CA VAL A 173 2.00 4.45 -19.69
C VAL A 173 2.40 5.10 -21.02
N ARG A 174 1.45 5.36 -21.91
CA ARG A 174 1.73 5.97 -23.22
C ARG A 174 2.35 7.35 -23.08
N ARG A 175 1.87 8.16 -22.11
CA ARG A 175 2.42 9.50 -21.85
C ARG A 175 3.94 9.46 -21.67
N TYR A 176 4.45 8.52 -20.89
CA TYR A 176 5.88 8.45 -20.58
C TYR A 176 6.66 7.58 -21.57
N ALA A 177 6.11 6.44 -22.02
CA ALA A 177 6.74 5.56 -22.99
C ALA A 177 6.92 6.21 -24.37
N GLU A 178 5.98 7.05 -24.80
CA GLU A 178 5.99 7.73 -26.10
C GLU A 178 6.41 9.20 -25.99
N ALA A 179 6.92 9.64 -24.83
CA ALA A 179 7.35 11.02 -24.57
C ALA A 179 6.29 12.11 -24.88
N LEU A 180 5.01 11.82 -24.62
CA LEU A 180 3.86 12.70 -24.91
C LEU A 180 3.60 13.76 -23.82
N ILE A 181 4.65 14.22 -23.14
CA ILE A 181 4.52 15.24 -22.08
C ILE A 181 4.29 16.61 -22.73
N HIS A 182 3.08 17.16 -22.57
CA HIS A 182 2.75 18.50 -23.03
C HIS A 182 3.17 19.56 -22.01
N ARG A 183 4.41 20.04 -22.14
CA ARG A 183 4.93 21.17 -21.35
C ARG A 183 4.17 22.46 -21.70
N GLY A 184 3.82 23.26 -20.69
CA GLY A 184 3.14 24.55 -20.87
C GLY A 184 1.61 24.53 -20.96
N ARG A 185 0.97 23.35 -20.89
CA ARG A 185 -0.49 23.28 -20.65
C ARG A 185 -0.78 23.32 -19.15
N ARG A 186 -1.92 23.88 -18.75
CA ARG A 186 -2.41 23.78 -17.37
C ARG A 186 -2.61 22.31 -17.03
N GLN A 187 -1.91 21.83 -16.02
CA GLN A 187 -2.01 20.47 -15.52
C GLN A 187 -2.52 20.50 -14.08
N SER A 188 -2.93 19.34 -13.55
CA SER A 188 -3.20 19.27 -12.11
C SER A 188 -1.89 19.10 -11.35
N PRO A 189 -1.77 19.61 -10.11
CA PRO A 189 -0.51 19.54 -9.34
C PRO A 189 0.04 18.12 -9.19
N SER A 190 -0.85 17.12 -9.13
CA SER A 190 -0.46 15.70 -9.09
C SER A 190 0.25 15.24 -10.36
N LEU A 191 -0.20 15.70 -11.54
CA LEU A 191 0.48 15.38 -12.81
C LEU A 191 1.83 16.06 -12.90
N GLU A 192 1.91 17.32 -12.51
CA GLU A 192 3.16 18.09 -12.52
C GLU A 192 4.21 17.44 -11.61
N ARG A 193 3.81 16.93 -10.44
CA ARG A 193 4.71 16.19 -9.55
C ARG A 193 5.21 14.88 -10.16
N LEU A 194 4.34 14.13 -10.83
CA LEU A 194 4.75 12.88 -11.48
C LEU A 194 5.66 13.16 -12.68
N ASP A 195 5.31 14.14 -13.51
CA ASP A 195 6.13 14.57 -14.64
C ASP A 195 7.53 15.02 -14.16
N ALA A 196 7.61 15.84 -13.10
CA ALA A 196 8.89 16.26 -12.52
C ALA A 196 9.70 15.08 -11.96
N LEU A 197 9.04 14.07 -11.35
CA LEU A 197 9.71 12.87 -10.88
C LEU A 197 10.26 12.03 -12.04
N VAL A 198 9.49 11.84 -13.10
CA VAL A 198 9.92 11.10 -14.29
C VAL A 198 11.07 11.84 -15.00
N ASP A 199 10.97 13.16 -15.16
CA ASP A 199 12.03 13.99 -15.74
C ASP A 199 13.32 13.89 -14.89
N ALA A 200 13.22 13.87 -13.56
CA ALA A 200 14.37 13.72 -12.66
C ALA A 200 15.02 12.33 -12.72
N LEU A 201 14.24 11.27 -12.99
CA LEU A 201 14.76 9.91 -13.18
C LEU A 201 15.33 9.70 -14.60
N GLY A 202 14.83 10.45 -15.58
CA GLY A 202 15.29 10.43 -16.97
C GLY A 202 15.30 9.00 -17.55
N PRO A 203 16.41 8.56 -18.17
CA PRO A 203 16.49 7.24 -18.81
C PRO A 203 16.52 6.07 -17.82
N ALA A 204 16.56 6.32 -16.50
CA ALA A 204 16.53 5.26 -15.50
C ALA A 204 15.12 4.64 -15.34
N VAL A 205 14.06 5.30 -15.81
CA VAL A 205 12.69 4.81 -15.71
C VAL A 205 12.12 4.45 -17.09
N THR A 206 11.50 3.27 -17.18
CA THR A 206 10.76 2.82 -18.36
C THR A 206 9.33 2.47 -17.98
N PHE A 207 8.40 2.60 -18.93
CA PHE A 207 6.99 2.31 -18.73
C PHE A 207 6.53 1.24 -19.72
N GLU A 208 5.77 0.27 -19.23
CA GLU A 208 5.20 -0.82 -20.00
C GLU A 208 3.71 -0.97 -19.68
N TYR A 209 2.91 -1.16 -20.72
CA TYR A 209 1.49 -1.44 -20.56
C TYR A 209 1.32 -2.93 -20.26
N MET A 210 0.63 -3.26 -19.17
CA MET A 210 0.22 -4.62 -18.88
C MET A 210 -1.30 -4.73 -18.85
N PRO A 211 -1.90 -5.82 -19.37
CA PRO A 211 -3.32 -6.08 -19.20
C PRO A 211 -3.70 -6.21 -17.72
N THR A 212 -4.93 -5.83 -17.38
CA THR A 212 -5.45 -5.83 -15.99
C THR A 212 -5.33 -7.16 -15.26
N LEU A 213 -5.35 -8.30 -15.98
CA LEU A 213 -5.17 -9.62 -15.36
C LEU A 213 -3.79 -9.78 -14.69
N ASP A 214 -2.78 -9.05 -15.16
CA ASP A 214 -1.42 -9.07 -14.62
C ASP A 214 -1.18 -7.98 -13.54
N THR A 215 -2.12 -7.04 -13.37
CA THR A 215 -2.14 -6.01 -12.31
C THR A 215 -3.16 -6.28 -11.18
N ASP A 216 -3.83 -7.43 -11.21
CA ASP A 216 -4.85 -7.83 -10.23
C ASP A 216 -4.29 -7.85 -8.78
N ALA A 217 -3.00 -8.13 -8.61
CA ALA A 217 -2.31 -8.04 -7.32
C ALA A 217 -2.26 -6.60 -6.76
N PRO A 218 -1.64 -5.61 -7.44
CA PRO A 218 -1.75 -4.20 -7.08
C PRO A 218 -3.19 -3.71 -6.84
N HIS A 219 -4.15 -4.07 -7.69
CA HIS A 219 -5.53 -3.64 -7.53
C HIS A 219 -6.15 -4.14 -6.22
N ARG A 220 -5.97 -5.42 -5.90
CA ARG A 220 -6.42 -5.99 -4.62
C ARG A 220 -5.72 -5.35 -3.43
N LEU A 221 -4.44 -5.02 -3.54
CA LEU A 221 -3.71 -4.30 -2.49
C LEU A 221 -4.32 -2.92 -2.23
N ALA A 222 -4.68 -2.18 -3.29
CA ALA A 222 -5.37 -0.89 -3.17
C ALA A 222 -6.71 -1.04 -2.43
N LEU A 223 -7.55 -2.00 -2.84
CA LEU A 223 -8.83 -2.28 -2.18
C LEU A 223 -8.66 -2.74 -0.73
N HIS A 224 -7.61 -3.53 -0.44
CA HIS A 224 -7.26 -3.98 0.91
C HIS A 224 -6.87 -2.80 1.81
N ALA A 225 -6.00 -1.88 1.34
CA ALA A 225 -5.64 -0.68 2.09
C ALA A 225 -6.86 0.17 2.43
N ARG A 226 -7.78 0.35 1.46
CA ARG A 226 -9.05 1.04 1.72
C ARG A 226 -9.92 0.30 2.73
N ALA A 227 -9.98 -1.03 2.66
CA ALA A 227 -10.74 -1.83 3.62
C ALA A 227 -10.22 -1.61 5.05
N LEU A 228 -8.90 -1.63 5.25
CA LEU A 228 -8.29 -1.35 6.55
C LEU A 228 -8.60 0.07 7.05
N ASP A 229 -8.50 1.07 6.18
CA ASP A 229 -8.83 2.45 6.54
C ASP A 229 -10.30 2.62 6.94
N ARG A 230 -11.21 2.00 6.19
CA ARG A 230 -12.65 2.01 6.52
C ARG A 230 -12.94 1.33 7.85
N LEU A 231 -12.30 0.19 8.13
CA LEU A 231 -12.41 -0.47 9.45
C LEU A 231 -11.90 0.44 10.58
N ALA A 232 -10.79 1.15 10.36
CA ALA A 232 -10.27 2.12 11.33
C ALA A 232 -11.26 3.26 11.58
N ARG A 233 -11.97 3.72 10.53
CA ARG A 233 -13.02 4.75 10.60
C ARG A 233 -14.38 4.23 11.07
N GLY A 234 -14.55 2.92 11.28
CA GLY A 234 -15.83 2.32 11.66
C GLY A 234 -16.87 2.32 10.55
N LEU A 235 -16.43 2.38 9.29
CA LEU A 235 -17.29 2.39 8.12
C LEU A 235 -17.49 0.97 7.58
N PRO A 236 -18.66 0.66 6.99
CA PRO A 236 -18.93 -0.65 6.41
C PRO A 236 -18.04 -0.91 5.18
N LEU A 237 -17.69 -2.18 4.97
CA LEU A 237 -16.96 -2.62 3.79
C LEU A 237 -17.91 -2.89 2.63
N SER A 238 -17.49 -2.53 1.42
CA SER A 238 -18.11 -3.06 0.20
C SER A 238 -17.76 -4.54 0.02
N ARG A 239 -18.50 -5.25 -0.84
CA ARG A 239 -18.19 -6.65 -1.17
C ARG A 239 -16.77 -6.81 -1.72
N ALA A 240 -16.34 -5.92 -2.60
CA ALA A 240 -14.99 -5.96 -3.20
C ALA A 240 -13.90 -5.77 -2.14
N GLN A 241 -14.11 -4.84 -1.20
CA GLN A 241 -13.20 -4.60 -0.08
C GLN A 241 -13.11 -5.82 0.85
N ALA A 242 -14.25 -6.45 1.18
CA ALA A 242 -14.26 -7.66 2.02
C ALA A 242 -13.55 -8.85 1.33
N VAL A 243 -13.71 -9.00 0.02
CA VAL A 243 -12.99 -10.02 -0.76
C VAL A 243 -11.49 -9.74 -0.81
N ALA A 244 -11.09 -8.48 -1.07
CA ALA A 244 -9.70 -8.07 -1.08
C ALA A 244 -9.03 -8.28 0.28
N LEU A 245 -9.72 -7.92 1.38
CA LEU A 245 -9.26 -8.11 2.75
C LEU A 245 -8.88 -9.59 3.00
N ARG A 246 -9.80 -10.49 2.64
CA ARG A 246 -9.62 -11.94 2.79
C ARG A 246 -8.49 -12.50 1.93
N ARG A 247 -8.49 -12.18 0.63
CA ARG A 247 -7.50 -12.71 -0.33
C ARG A 247 -6.09 -12.27 0.02
N VAL A 248 -5.89 -10.98 0.30
CA VAL A 248 -4.57 -10.44 0.66
C VAL A 248 -4.10 -11.04 1.99
N HIS A 249 -4.96 -11.16 3.01
CA HIS A 249 -4.60 -11.80 4.28
C HIS A 249 -4.07 -13.22 4.08
N TYR A 250 -4.81 -14.08 3.38
CA TYR A 250 -4.41 -15.47 3.19
C TYR A 250 -3.21 -15.64 2.25
N ALA A 251 -3.05 -14.77 1.26
CA ALA A 251 -1.85 -14.76 0.41
C ALA A 251 -0.59 -14.39 1.20
N LEU A 252 -0.66 -13.35 2.04
CA LEU A 252 0.45 -12.97 2.92
C LEU A 252 0.75 -14.08 3.95
N LYS A 253 -0.28 -14.69 4.53
CA LYS A 253 -0.14 -15.80 5.50
C LYS A 253 0.56 -17.02 4.89
N ALA A 254 0.31 -17.32 3.62
CA ALA A 254 0.93 -18.45 2.91
C ALA A 254 2.42 -18.23 2.55
N GLY A 255 3.04 -17.13 2.98
CA GLY A 255 4.44 -16.83 2.69
C GLY A 255 4.67 -16.01 1.42
N GLY A 256 3.61 -15.46 0.81
CA GLY A 256 3.70 -14.35 -0.14
C GLY A 256 4.44 -14.60 -1.46
N GLN A 257 4.66 -15.86 -1.89
CA GLN A 257 5.31 -16.17 -3.17
C GLN A 257 4.36 -16.59 -4.32
N GLY A 258 3.06 -16.66 -4.07
CA GLY A 258 2.06 -16.98 -5.11
C GLY A 258 1.51 -15.73 -5.81
N PRO A 259 1.06 -15.84 -7.08
CA PRO A 259 0.29 -14.76 -7.70
C PRO A 259 -1.01 -14.58 -6.90
N TYR A 260 -1.24 -13.36 -6.44
CA TYR A 260 -2.42 -12.97 -5.66
C TYR A 260 -3.71 -13.24 -6.43
#